data_AF-A0A7W8B375-F1
#
_entry.id   AF-A0A7W8B375-F1
#
_cell.length_a   1.000
_cell.length_b   1.000
_cell.length_c   1.000
_cell.angle_alpha   90.00
_cell.angle_beta   90.00
_cell.angle_gamma   90.00
#
_symmetry.space_group_name_H-M   'P 1'
#
loop_
_entity.id
_entity.type
_entity.pdbx_description
1 polymer ?
#
loop_
_entity_poly.entity_id
_entity_poly.type
_entity_poly.pdbx_seq_one_letter_code
_entity_poly.pdbx_strand_id
1 'polypeptide(L)'
;MPGKSPGSSRAALGLLTEGIGLGLLIVALPHFNDAQAAHPALTRHFDVLREADVTVLLGQGGFTPHQPRHGDLDAYPWQAATDALPA
;
A
#
# COMPACT_ATOMS: atom_id res chain seq x y z
N MET A 1 -28.79 -18.60 -1.96
CA MET A 1 -28.25 -17.42 -2.69
C MET A 1 -26.73 -17.42 -2.52
N PRO A 2 -25.96 -17.10 -3.57
CA PRO A 2 -24.71 -17.79 -3.92
C PRO A 2 -23.43 -17.13 -3.39
N GLY A 3 -22.39 -17.95 -3.21
CA GLY A 3 -20.98 -17.64 -3.49
C GLY A 3 -20.34 -16.43 -2.82
N LYS A 4 -19.84 -16.57 -1.58
CA LYS A 4 -18.79 -15.69 -1.08
C LYS A 4 -17.48 -16.09 -1.78
N SER A 5 -17.08 -15.35 -2.82
CA SER A 5 -15.80 -15.55 -3.52
C SER A 5 -14.64 -15.59 -2.52
N PRO A 6 -13.73 -16.57 -2.60
CA PRO A 6 -12.58 -16.68 -1.70
C PRO A 6 -11.46 -15.73 -2.14
N GLY A 7 -11.73 -14.42 -2.20
CA GLY A 7 -10.69 -13.40 -2.32
C GLY A 7 -10.03 -13.19 -0.95
N SER A 8 -9.28 -14.17 -0.45
CA SER A 8 -8.63 -14.04 0.85
C SER A 8 -7.39 -13.15 0.71
N SER A 9 -7.18 -12.23 1.66
CA SER A 9 -5.99 -11.35 1.73
C SER A 9 -4.65 -12.09 1.58
N ARG A 10 -4.63 -13.39 1.92
CA ARG A 10 -3.48 -14.28 1.75
C ARG A 10 -3.08 -14.51 0.29
N ALA A 11 -4.04 -14.55 -0.64
CA ALA A 11 -3.76 -14.74 -2.06
C ALA A 11 -3.11 -13.48 -2.66
N ALA A 12 -3.61 -12.29 -2.31
CA ALA A 12 -3.00 -11.03 -2.70
C ALA A 12 -1.57 -10.88 -2.15
N LEU A 13 -1.35 -11.27 -0.89
CA LEU A 13 -0.01 -11.29 -0.31
C LEU A 13 0.94 -12.25 -1.04
N GLY A 14 0.47 -13.44 -1.42
CA GLY A 14 1.25 -14.40 -2.20
C GLY A 14 1.74 -13.81 -3.52
N LEU A 15 0.83 -13.21 -4.29
CA LEU A 15 1.16 -12.54 -5.55
C LEU A 15 2.14 -11.38 -5.36
N LEU A 16 1.97 -10.58 -4.30
CA LEU A 16 2.88 -9.49 -3.98
C LEU A 16 4.30 -10.02 -3.70
N THR A 17 4.42 -11.06 -2.87
CA THR A 17 5.74 -11.65 -2.54
C THR A 17 6.41 -12.29 -3.75
N GLU A 18 5.64 -12.94 -4.63
CA GLU A 18 6.14 -13.49 -5.88
C GLU A 18 6.62 -12.37 -6.82
N GLY A 19 5.84 -11.30 -6.96
CA GLY A 19 6.20 -10.14 -7.77
C GLY A 19 7.50 -9.47 -7.33
N ILE A 20 7.73 -9.35 -6.02
CA ILE A 20 9.01 -8.88 -5.46
C ILE A 20 10.14 -9.82 -5.88
N GLY A 21 9.97 -11.14 -5.71
CA GLY A 21 10.98 -12.14 -6.10
C GLY A 21 11.28 -12.18 -7.60
N LEU A 22 10.32 -11.78 -8.44
CA LEU A 22 10.46 -11.68 -9.89
C LEU A 22 11.06 -10.34 -10.35
N GLY A 23 11.33 -9.39 -9.43
CA GLY A 23 11.83 -8.06 -9.77
C GLY A 23 10.82 -7.21 -10.55
N LEU A 24 9.51 -7.44 -10.34
CA LEU A 24 8.48 -6.61 -10.95
C LEU A 24 8.50 -5.20 -10.34
N LEU A 25 8.16 -4.21 -11.16
CA LEU A 25 7.96 -2.86 -10.68
C LEU A 25 6.68 -2.82 -9.83
N ILE A 26 6.83 -2.50 -8.55
CA ILE A 26 5.73 -2.45 -7.59
C ILE A 26 5.69 -1.07 -6.93
N VAL A 27 4.51 -0.46 -6.96
CA VAL A 27 4.20 0.80 -6.25
C VAL A 27 3.23 0.50 -5.12
N ALA A 28 3.62 0.85 -3.89
CA ALA A 28 2.80 0.76 -2.70
C ALA A 28 2.28 2.16 -2.32
N LEU A 29 0.97 2.35 -2.48
CA LEU A 29 0.22 3.47 -1.94
C LEU A 29 -0.60 2.96 -0.75
N PRO A 30 -0.23 3.28 0.51
CA PRO A 30 -0.92 2.72 1.67
C PRO A 30 -2.19 3.53 2.00
N HIS A 31 -3.06 2.98 2.87
CA HIS A 31 -4.22 3.69 3.42
C HIS A 31 -4.41 3.29 4.90
N PHE A 32 -4.18 4.22 5.82
CA PHE A 32 -4.29 4.00 7.27
C PHE A 32 -4.45 5.32 8.04
N ASN A 33 -4.88 5.24 9.30
CA ASN A 33 -5.03 6.41 10.15
C ASN A 33 -3.75 6.77 10.94
N ASP A 34 -3.70 7.97 11.50
CA ASP A 34 -2.58 8.47 12.32
C ASP A 34 -2.28 7.64 13.57
N ALA A 35 -3.29 7.01 14.20
CA ALA A 35 -3.08 6.10 15.32
C ALA A 35 -2.36 4.81 14.88
N GLN A 36 -2.65 4.30 13.68
CA GLN A 36 -1.86 3.24 13.05
C GLN A 36 -0.47 3.74 12.65
N ALA A 37 -0.37 5.01 12.22
CA ALA A 37 0.90 5.66 11.88
C ALA A 37 1.88 5.72 13.06
N ALA A 38 1.35 5.92 14.27
CA ALA A 38 2.13 5.97 15.50
C ALA A 38 2.69 4.60 15.94
N HIS A 39 2.32 3.50 15.28
CA HIS A 39 2.83 2.18 15.65
C HIS A 39 4.35 2.09 15.39
N PRO A 40 5.17 1.71 16.38
CA PRO A 40 6.64 1.78 16.27
C PRO A 40 7.23 0.85 15.20
N ALA A 41 6.44 -0.11 14.73
CA ALA A 41 6.81 -0.97 13.62
C ALA A 41 6.77 -0.33 12.24
N LEU A 42 6.00 0.75 12.08
CA LEU A 42 5.59 1.15 10.74
C LEU A 42 6.78 1.57 9.87
N THR A 43 7.71 2.34 10.44
CA THR A 43 8.94 2.76 9.77
C THR A 43 9.71 1.56 9.24
N ARG A 44 9.97 0.55 10.10
CA ARG A 44 10.72 -0.65 9.71
C ARG A 44 10.03 -1.45 8.60
N HIS A 45 8.69 -1.47 8.56
CA HIS A 45 7.95 -2.19 7.52
C HIS A 45 8.13 -1.50 6.16
N PHE A 46 8.10 -0.16 6.14
CA PHE A 46 8.33 0.57 4.90
C PHE A 46 9.78 0.54 4.46
N ASP A 47 10.73 0.51 5.39
CA ASP A 47 12.16 0.35 5.06
C ASP A 47 12.40 -1.00 4.36
N VAL A 48 11.85 -2.10 4.89
CA VAL A 48 11.93 -3.42 4.25
C VAL A 48 11.32 -3.43 2.84
N LEU A 49 10.20 -2.74 2.62
CA LEU A 49 9.62 -2.63 1.28
C LEU A 49 10.53 -1.85 0.33
N ARG A 50 11.13 -0.75 0.79
CA ARG A 50 12.05 0.06 -0.02
C ARG A 50 13.35 -0.69 -0.34
N GLU A 51 13.87 -1.45 0.62
CA GLU A 51 15.02 -2.35 0.42
C GLU A 51 14.74 -3.45 -0.62
N ALA A 52 13.47 -3.82 -0.80
CA ALA A 52 13.00 -4.76 -1.81
C ALA A 52 12.58 -4.09 -3.13
N ASP A 53 13.07 -2.87 -3.41
CA ASP A 53 12.79 -2.06 -4.60
C ASP A 53 11.30 -1.70 -4.81
N VAL A 54 10.48 -1.77 -3.75
CA VAL A 54 9.09 -1.29 -3.80
C VAL A 54 9.05 0.22 -3.63
N THR A 55 8.41 0.91 -4.57
CA THR A 55 8.19 2.36 -4.48
C THR A 55 7.07 2.65 -3.49
N VAL A 56 7.40 3.14 -2.29
CA VAL A 56 6.43 3.46 -1.24
C VAL A 56 6.06 4.95 -1.24
N LEU A 57 4.81 5.27 -1.56
CA LEU A 57 4.27 6.63 -1.63
C LEU A 57 3.59 7.06 -0.33
N LEU A 58 4.37 7.55 0.63
CA LEU A 58 3.90 8.03 1.94
C LEU A 58 4.34 9.47 2.19
N GLY A 59 3.42 10.34 2.58
CA GLY A 59 3.67 11.76 2.85
C GLY A 59 3.33 12.66 1.66
N GLN A 60 4.10 13.74 1.47
CA GLN A 60 3.88 14.70 0.38
C GLN A 60 4.01 14.01 -0.99
N GLY A 61 3.02 14.21 -1.86
CA GLY A 61 2.95 13.54 -3.17
C GLY A 61 2.46 12.09 -3.12
N GLY A 62 2.14 11.55 -1.94
CA GLY A 62 1.56 10.22 -1.76
C GLY A 62 0.40 10.25 -0.76
N PHE A 63 0.21 9.16 -0.02
CA PHE A 63 -0.84 9.10 0.99
C PHE A 63 -0.41 9.77 2.30
N THR A 64 -1.27 10.61 2.88
CA THR A 64 -1.08 11.19 4.22
C THR A 64 -2.09 10.58 5.19
N PRO A 65 -1.65 9.98 6.32
CA PRO A 65 -2.56 9.38 7.29
C PRO A 65 -3.60 10.36 7.80
N HIS A 66 -4.86 9.90 7.84
CA HIS A 66 -5.99 10.70 8.30
C HIS A 66 -6.32 10.40 9.78
N GLN A 67 -7.16 11.21 10.41
CA GLN A 67 -7.66 10.91 11.76
C GLN A 67 -8.47 9.60 11.79
N PRO A 68 -8.55 8.86 12.91
CA PRO A 68 -9.27 7.60 12.96
C PRO A 68 -10.75 7.83 12.63
N ARG A 69 -11.33 6.95 11.80
CA ARG A 69 -12.72 7.05 11.30
C ARG A 69 -13.01 8.24 10.37
N HIS A 70 -11.99 8.95 9.91
CA HIS A 70 -12.10 10.06 8.95
C HIS A 70 -11.44 9.73 7.61
N GLY A 71 -11.44 8.45 7.22
CA GLY A 71 -10.94 8.05 5.91
C GLY A 71 -11.89 8.51 4.81
N ASP A 72 -11.33 9.08 3.75
CA ASP A 72 -12.05 9.51 2.56
C ASP A 72 -11.49 8.73 1.36
N LEU A 73 -12.33 7.82 0.84
CA LEU A 73 -11.95 6.99 -0.31
C LEU A 73 -12.06 7.75 -1.64
N ASP A 74 -12.88 8.80 -1.71
CA ASP A 74 -13.05 9.61 -2.90
C ASP A 74 -11.85 10.55 -3.10
N ALA A 75 -11.21 10.98 -1.99
CA ALA A 75 -9.98 11.76 -2.00
C ALA A 75 -8.70 10.91 -2.10
N TYR A 76 -8.83 9.59 -2.28
CA TYR A 76 -7.66 8.72 -2.32
C TYR A 76 -6.78 9.00 -3.55
N PRO A 77 -5.44 9.18 -3.40
CA PRO A 77 -4.59 9.74 -4.45
C PRO A 77 -4.15 8.69 -5.48
N TRP A 78 -5.11 8.05 -6.16
CA TRP A 78 -4.86 7.03 -7.18
C TRP A 78 -3.87 7.48 -8.25
N GLN A 79 -3.97 8.75 -8.67
CA GLN A 79 -3.12 9.31 -9.72
C GLN A 79 -1.63 9.27 -9.34
N ALA A 80 -1.30 9.45 -8.06
CA ALA A 80 0.09 9.38 -7.61
C ALA A 80 0.71 8.00 -7.82
N ALA A 81 -0.09 6.93 -7.66
CA ALA A 81 0.39 5.58 -7.90
C ALA A 81 0.60 5.30 -9.39
N THR A 82 -0.29 5.78 -10.26
CA THR A 82 -0.16 5.60 -11.71
C THR A 82 0.97 6.43 -12.30
N ASP A 83 1.18 7.66 -11.81
CA ASP A 83 2.26 8.53 -12.27
C ASP A 83 3.66 8.00 -11.88
N ALA A 84 3.72 7.14 -10.86
CA ALA A 84 4.95 6.46 -10.46
C ALA A 84 5.28 5.23 -11.33
N LEU A 85 4.37 4.79 -12.21
CA LEU A 85 4.60 3.69 -13.13
C LEU A 85 5.19 4.22 -14.46
N PRO A 86 5.94 3.39 -15.19
CA PRO A 86 6.33 3.70 -16.56
C PRO A 86 5.10 3.93 -17.46
N ALA A 87 5.25 4.84 -18.43
CA ALA A 87 4.23 5.15 -19.43
C ALA A 87 3.97 4.01 -20.43
#